data_AF-A0A9D4GPX5-F1
#
_entry.id   AF-A0A9D4GPX5-F1
#
_cell.length_a   1.000
_cell.length_b   1.000
_cell.length_c   1.000
_cell.angle_alpha   90.00
_cell.angle_beta   90.00
_cell.angle_gamma   90.00
#
_symmetry.space_group_name_H-M   'P 1'
#
loop_
_entity.id
_entity.type
_entity.pdbx_description
1 polymer ?
#
loop_
_entity_poly.entity_id
_entity_poly.type
_entity_poly.pdbx_seq_one_letter_code
_entity_poly.pdbx_strand_id
1 'polypeptide(L)'
;MMRHNPSSPVWIGLNDRKNEGQFVWTDGQAVNYANWLPGHVTHGSDEDCVALLPSNNGSWDDFSCGTSGFLGFERGERHHPLCEFAASQILHGSILVG
;
A
#
# COMPACT_ATOMS: atom_id res chain seq x y z
N MET A 1 7.70 7.66 23.20
CA MET A 1 8.18 7.62 21.80
C MET A 1 7.97 6.21 21.29
N MET A 2 7.01 5.99 20.39
CA MET A 2 6.87 4.69 19.73
C MET A 2 8.09 4.51 18.81
N ARG A 3 8.89 3.46 19.01
CA ARG A 3 9.93 3.09 18.06
C ARG A 3 9.24 2.40 16.89
N HIS A 4 9.06 3.11 15.78
CA HIS A 4 8.59 2.48 14.54
C HIS A 4 9.67 1.52 14.05
N ASN A 5 9.32 0.24 13.94
CA ASN A 5 10.20 -0.75 13.35
C ASN A 5 10.23 -0.51 11.83
N PRO A 6 11.39 -0.23 11.21
CA PRO A 6 11.49 0.00 9.77
C PRO A 6 11.06 -1.22 8.94
N SER A 7 10.95 -2.40 9.58
CA SER A 7 10.46 -3.63 8.96
C SER A 7 8.96 -3.88 9.12
N SER A 8 8.23 -2.99 9.81
CA SER A 8 6.78 -3.12 9.96
C SER A 8 6.07 -3.01 8.61
N PRO A 9 5.09 -3.88 8.31
CA PRO A 9 4.22 -3.73 7.16
C PRO A 9 3.51 -2.37 7.16
N VAL A 10 3.23 -1.88 5.96
CA VAL A 10 2.63 -0.55 5.75
C VAL A 10 1.43 -0.66 4.84
N TRP A 11 0.28 -0.19 5.28
CA TRP A 11 -0.90 -0.08 4.43
C TRP A 11 -0.64 0.89 3.28
N ILE A 12 -0.95 0.46 2.05
CA ILE A 12 -0.70 1.27 0.85
C ILE A 12 -1.98 1.88 0.27
N GLY A 13 -3.16 1.48 0.75
CA GLY A 13 -4.45 1.99 0.26
C GLY A 13 -5.00 1.24 -0.95
N LEU A 14 -4.34 0.18 -1.41
CA LEU A 14 -4.92 -0.76 -2.37
C LEU A 14 -5.89 -1.72 -1.64
N ASN A 15 -7.05 -1.98 -2.24
CA ASN A 15 -8.09 -2.81 -1.63
C ASN A 15 -9.07 -3.36 -2.67
N ASP A 16 -9.75 -4.46 -2.39
CA ASP A 16 -10.83 -5.04 -3.22
C ASP A 16 -12.15 -5.21 -2.46
N ARG A 17 -12.30 -4.53 -1.31
CA ARG A 17 -13.47 -4.47 -0.41
C ARG A 17 -14.85 -4.36 -1.07
N LYS A 18 -14.91 -3.83 -2.29
CA LYS A 18 -16.17 -3.65 -3.04
C LYS A 18 -16.50 -4.88 -3.89
N ASN A 19 -15.49 -5.53 -4.43
CA ASN A 19 -15.63 -6.69 -5.31
C ASN A 19 -14.34 -7.51 -5.25
N GLU A 20 -14.41 -8.65 -4.56
CA GLU A 20 -13.34 -9.65 -4.45
C GLU A 20 -12.58 -9.85 -5.77
N GLY A 21 -11.25 -9.79 -5.71
CA GLY A 21 -10.36 -9.94 -6.85
C GLY A 21 -10.29 -8.73 -7.78
N GLN A 22 -11.00 -7.62 -7.49
CA GLN A 22 -10.92 -6.35 -8.20
C GLN A 22 -10.30 -5.27 -7.32
N PHE A 23 -8.97 -5.29 -7.25
CA PHE A 23 -8.21 -4.30 -6.50
C PHE A 23 -8.29 -2.90 -7.13
N VAL A 24 -8.55 -1.91 -6.27
CA VAL A 24 -8.65 -0.48 -6.59
C VAL A 24 -7.97 0.34 -5.50
N TRP A 25 -7.33 1.43 -5.88
CA TRP A 25 -6.77 2.37 -4.91
C TRP A 25 -7.89 3.14 -4.20
N THR A 26 -7.63 3.65 -2.99
CA THR A 26 -8.62 4.44 -2.24
C THR A 26 -9.09 5.71 -2.95
N ASP A 27 -8.32 6.22 -3.91
CA ASP A 27 -8.67 7.36 -4.76
C ASP A 27 -9.53 6.98 -5.99
N GLY A 28 -9.78 5.67 -6.18
CA GLY A 28 -10.55 5.12 -7.29
C GLY A 28 -9.73 4.76 -8.54
N GLN A 29 -8.41 4.96 -8.53
CA GLN A 29 -7.57 4.59 -9.66
C GLN A 29 -7.45 3.06 -9.81
N ALA A 30 -7.38 2.61 -11.06
CA ALA A 30 -7.12 1.20 -11.38
C ALA A 30 -5.65 0.85 -11.15
N VAL A 31 -5.38 -0.42 -10.86
CA VAL A 31 -4.02 -0.95 -10.72
C VAL A 31 -3.35 -1.02 -12.09
N ASN A 32 -2.25 -0.27 -12.27
CA ASN A 32 -1.43 -0.30 -13.48
C ASN A 32 -0.03 -0.89 -13.25
N TYR A 33 0.34 -1.11 -11.98
CA TYR A 33 1.57 -1.73 -11.53
C TYR A 33 1.23 -2.66 -10.36
N ALA A 34 1.85 -3.84 -10.34
CA ALA A 34 1.63 -4.83 -9.29
C ALA A 34 2.98 -5.37 -8.80
N ASN A 35 3.13 -5.49 -7.48
CA ASN A 35 4.30 -6.09 -6.83
C ASN A 35 3.88 -7.15 -5.81
N TRP A 36 2.89 -7.97 -6.14
CA TRP A 36 2.41 -9.04 -5.27
C TRP A 36 3.54 -9.98 -4.83
N LEU A 37 3.49 -10.42 -3.59
CA LEU A 37 4.36 -11.47 -3.07
C LEU A 37 4.14 -12.75 -3.91
N PRO A 38 5.20 -13.35 -4.48
CA PRO A 38 5.04 -14.52 -5.33
C PRO A 38 4.30 -15.66 -4.62
N GLY A 39 3.21 -16.14 -5.21
CA GLY A 39 2.37 -17.21 -4.64
C GLY A 39 1.17 -16.72 -3.83
N HIS A 40 1.08 -15.42 -3.53
CA HIS A 40 -0.09 -14.79 -2.92
C HIS A 40 -0.89 -14.01 -3.97
N VAL A 41 -1.43 -14.77 -4.94
CA VAL A 41 -2.54 -14.29 -5.79
C VAL A 41 -3.83 -14.65 -5.07
N THR A 42 -4.13 -13.88 -4.03
CA THR A 42 -5.24 -14.14 -3.14
C THR A 42 -6.57 -13.91 -3.86
N HIS A 43 -7.43 -14.90 -3.72
CA HIS A 43 -8.81 -14.97 -4.22
C HIS A 43 -9.67 -15.47 -3.05
N GLY A 44 -9.39 -14.96 -1.85
CA GLY A 44 -9.90 -15.43 -0.57
C GLY A 44 -10.71 -14.34 0.11
N SER A 45 -11.98 -14.63 0.39
CA SER A 45 -13.05 -13.66 0.63
C SER A 45 -12.99 -12.77 1.86
N ASP A 46 -11.91 -12.78 2.64
CA ASP A 46 -11.83 -12.11 3.96
C ASP A 46 -10.62 -11.16 4.12
N GLU A 47 -9.77 -11.01 3.09
CA GLU A 47 -8.51 -10.25 3.15
C GLU A 47 -8.52 -9.05 2.20
N ASP A 48 -9.36 -8.04 2.45
CA ASP A 48 -9.59 -7.01 1.42
C ASP A 48 -8.57 -5.87 1.34
N CYS A 49 -7.60 -5.77 2.26
CA CYS A 49 -6.72 -4.61 2.39
C CYS A 49 -5.26 -4.98 2.12
N VAL A 50 -4.54 -4.15 1.37
CA VAL A 50 -3.17 -4.48 0.92
C VAL A 50 -2.12 -3.70 1.69
N ALA A 51 -1.09 -4.42 2.16
CA ALA A 51 0.08 -3.87 2.79
C ALA A 51 1.36 -4.16 1.98
N LEU A 52 2.29 -3.21 2.00
CA LEU A 52 3.67 -3.39 1.58
C LEU A 52 4.46 -4.04 2.72
N LEU A 53 5.27 -5.04 2.38
CA LEU A 53 6.13 -5.78 3.29
C LEU A 53 7.60 -5.38 3.10
N PRO A 54 8.18 -4.52 3.96
CA PRO A 54 9.59 -4.12 3.82
C PRO A 54 10.56 -5.30 3.94
N SER A 55 10.19 -6.33 4.73
CA SER A 55 10.95 -7.57 4.89
C SER A 55 11.04 -8.42 3.61
N ASN A 56 10.16 -8.17 2.63
CA ASN A 56 10.02 -8.97 1.41
C ASN A 56 10.30 -8.11 0.18
N ASN A 57 11.37 -7.31 0.22
CA ASN A 57 11.76 -6.37 -0.84
C ASN A 57 10.63 -5.42 -1.29
N GLY A 58 9.72 -5.07 -0.37
CA GLY A 58 8.58 -4.19 -0.69
C GLY A 58 7.48 -4.87 -1.51
N SER A 59 7.44 -6.20 -1.54
CA SER A 59 6.32 -6.95 -2.11
C SER A 59 5.03 -6.68 -1.33
N TRP A 60 3.90 -6.92 -1.97
CA TRP A 60 2.58 -6.65 -1.43
C TRP A 60 1.88 -7.94 -1.05
N ASP A 61 1.05 -7.84 -0.03
CA ASP A 61 0.20 -8.92 0.42
C ASP A 61 -1.10 -8.32 0.95
N ASP A 62 -2.19 -9.04 0.81
CA ASP A 62 -3.47 -8.64 1.36
C ASP A 62 -3.68 -9.27 2.75
N PHE A 63 -4.47 -8.59 3.55
CA PHE A 63 -4.73 -8.92 4.93
C PHE A 63 -6.13 -8.43 5.28
N SER A 64 -6.69 -9.01 6.34
CA SER A 64 -7.88 -8.44 6.95
C SER A 64 -7.65 -6.96 7.30
N CYS A 65 -8.54 -6.08 6.86
CA CYS A 65 -8.46 -4.64 7.10
C CYS A 65 -8.43 -4.26 8.59
N GLY A 66 -8.84 -5.16 9.49
CA GLY A 66 -8.78 -4.98 10.94
C GLY A 66 -7.39 -5.25 11.54
N THR A 67 -6.41 -5.69 10.75
CA THR A 67 -5.08 -6.05 11.23
C THR A 67 -4.36 -4.85 11.85
N SER A 68 -3.97 -5.00 13.11
CA SER A 68 -3.26 -3.98 13.88
C SER A 68 -1.74 -4.15 13.81
N GLY A 69 -0.99 -3.10 14.12
CA GLY A 69 0.49 -3.14 14.17
C GLY A 69 1.17 -2.81 12.84
N PHE A 70 0.38 -2.56 11.79
CA PHE A 70 0.85 -2.02 10.52
C PHE A 70 0.85 -0.49 10.59
N LEU A 71 1.77 0.13 9.86
CA LEU A 71 1.81 1.58 9.72
C LEU A 71 0.80 2.01 8.64
N GLY A 72 0.25 3.21 8.75
CA GLY A 72 -0.58 3.81 7.68
C GLY A 72 -2.09 3.71 7.88
N PHE A 73 -2.59 3.15 8.99
CA PHE A 73 -4.02 3.23 9.35
C PHE A 73 -4.20 3.56 10.83
N GLU A 74 -4.07 4.84 11.18
CA GLU A 74 -4.61 5.32 12.44
C GLU A 74 -6.00 5.90 12.17
N ARG A 75 -7.03 5.27 12.76
CA ARG A 75 -8.43 5.67 12.63
C ARG A 75 -8.56 7.18 12.87
N GLY A 76 -8.85 7.93 11.82
CA GLY A 76 -9.27 9.33 11.92
C GLY A 76 -8.20 10.38 11.61
N GLU A 77 -6.94 10.00 11.36
CA GLU A 77 -5.94 10.95 10.88
C GLU A 77 -5.79 10.84 9.36
N ARG A 78 -5.98 11.96 8.66
CA ARG A 78 -5.71 12.13 7.23
C ARG A 78 -4.19 12.10 7.00
N HIS A 79 -3.54 11.00 7.36
CA HIS A 79 -2.18 10.77 6.92
C HIS A 79 -2.25 10.42 5.45
N HIS A 80 -1.89 11.41 4.63
CA HIS A 80 -1.64 11.24 3.22
C HIS A 80 -0.76 9.99 3.03
N PRO A 81 -1.09 9.11 2.08
CA PRO A 81 -0.28 7.93 1.82
C PRO A 81 1.17 8.36 1.55
N LEU A 82 2.10 7.46 1.87
CA LEU A 82 3.53 7.55 1.56
C LEU A 82 3.76 8.43 0.33
N CYS A 83 4.33 9.63 0.55
CA CYS A 83 4.53 10.71 -0.43
C CYS A 83 3.88 10.45 -1.80
N GLU A 84 2.66 10.95 -2.04
CA GLU A 84 2.11 11.04 -3.39
C GLU A 84 2.98 12.00 -4.23
N PHE A 85 4.06 11.51 -4.83
CA PHE A 85 4.59 12.18 -6.01
C PHE A 85 3.61 11.90 -7.12
N ALA A 86 2.88 12.94 -7.57
CA ALA A 86 2.09 12.82 -8.79
C ALA A 86 3.01 12.27 -9.89
N ALA A 87 2.56 11.25 -10.64
CA ALA A 87 3.36 10.66 -11.72
C ALA A 87 3.87 11.72 -12.73
N SER A 88 3.18 12.87 -12.83
CA SER A 88 3.59 14.04 -13.60
C SER A 88 4.89 14.71 -13.12
N GLN A 89 5.23 14.59 -11.83
CA GLN A 89 6.45 15.16 -11.23
C GLN A 89 7.70 14.31 -11.53
N ILE A 90 7.53 13.04 -11.90
CA ILE A 90 8.63 12.15 -12.29
C ILE A 90 9.09 12.43 -13.74
N LEU A 91 8.19 12.96 -14.58
CA LEU A 91 8.46 13.29 -15.99
C LEU A 91 9.18 14.63 -16.19
N HIS A 92 9.22 15.50 -15.18
CA HIS A 92 9.99 16.75 -15.22
C HIS A 92 11.33 16.54 -14.52
N GLY A 93 12.19 15.74 -15.16
CA GLY A 93 13.57 15.57 -14.75
C GLY A 93 14.27 16.92 -14.63
N SER A 94 14.61 17.30 -13.40
CA SER A 94 15.68 18.24 -13.05
C SER A 94 16.00 18.08 -11.57
N ILE A 95 16.64 16.96 -11.23
CA ILE A 95 17.55 16.93 -10.09
C ILE A 95 18.77 17.74 -10.54
N LEU A 96 18.79 19.05 -10.24
CA LEU A 96 20.04 19.79 -10.21
C LEU A 96 20.70 19.46 -8.88
N VAL A 97 21.75 18.65 -8.93
CA VAL A 97 22.76 18.58 -7.86
C VAL A 97 23.48 19.93 -7.87
N GLY A 98 23.35 20.67 -6.78
CA GLY A 98 24.16 21.84 -6.44
C GLY A 98 24.71 21.67 -5.04
#